data_AF-A0A7V3N8Z1-F1
#
_entry.id   AF-A0A7V3N8Z1-F1
#
_cell.length_a   1.000
_cell.length_b   1.000
_cell.length_c   1.000
_cell.angle_alpha   90.00
_cell.angle_beta   90.00
_cell.angle_gamma   90.00
#
_symmetry.space_group_name_H-M   'P 1'
#
loop_
_entity.id
_entity.type
_entity.pdbx_description
1 polymer ?
#
loop_
_entity_poly.entity_id
_entity_poly.type
_entity_poly.pdbx_seq_one_letter_code
_entity_poly.pdbx_strand_id
1 'polypeptide(L)'
;MAKAKSEVSNPVFVFKIALADQDDIWRRIAVRASQTLGDLHAAIFDAFDREEEHLYSFFFPRPGSRGRARLRDAIEYSHPYASDEESPFGETRNAAKAKLRNLGFRPRQVFFYLFDFGDEW
;
A
#
# COMPACT_ATOMS: atom_id res chain seq x y z
N MET A 1 11.55 -39.99 13.91
CA MET A 1 11.16 -38.72 14.55
C MET A 1 10.24 -37.97 13.60
N ALA A 2 8.98 -37.74 13.98
CA ALA A 2 8.04 -36.96 13.18
C ALA A 2 8.32 -35.47 13.38
N LYS A 3 8.55 -34.73 12.29
CA LYS A 3 8.69 -33.27 12.32
C LYS A 3 7.31 -32.68 12.64
N ALA A 4 7.18 -31.93 13.73
CA ALA A 4 5.95 -31.22 14.04
C ALA A 4 5.59 -30.30 12.87
N LYS A 5 4.36 -30.39 12.36
CA LYS A 5 3.79 -29.39 11.45
C LYS A 5 3.78 -28.07 12.21
N SER A 6 4.58 -27.10 11.78
CA SER A 6 4.48 -25.73 12.27
C SER A 6 3.06 -25.23 11.96
N GLU A 7 2.34 -24.73 12.96
CA GLU A 7 1.12 -23.96 12.74
C GLU A 7 1.42 -22.87 11.70
N VAL A 8 0.74 -22.93 10.56
CA VAL A 8 0.86 -21.88 9.55
C VAL A 8 0.11 -20.69 10.09
N SER A 9 0.81 -19.84 10.84
CA SER A 9 0.27 -18.51 11.14
C SER A 9 -0.10 -17.86 9.80
N ASN A 10 -1.31 -17.35 9.71
CA ASN A 10 -1.75 -16.54 8.59
C ASN A 10 -1.98 -15.12 9.12
N PRO A 11 -0.89 -14.35 9.36
CA PRO A 11 -1.01 -13.06 10.01
C PRO A 11 -1.95 -12.17 9.20
N VAL A 12 -2.73 -11.36 9.88
CA VAL A 12 -3.62 -10.38 9.28
C VAL A 12 -3.09 -9.00 9.64
N PHE A 13 -2.93 -8.14 8.64
CA PHE A 13 -2.71 -6.72 8.84
C PHE A 13 -4.06 -6.01 8.86
N VAL A 14 -4.22 -5.09 9.81
CA VAL A 14 -5.39 -4.21 9.89
C VAL A 14 -4.91 -2.80 9.65
N PHE A 15 -5.34 -2.21 8.55
CA PHE A 15 -5.02 -0.83 8.19
C PHE A 15 -6.21 0.07 8.53
N LYS A 16 -5.93 1.23 9.14
CA LYS A 16 -6.86 2.37 9.10
C LYS A 16 -6.47 3.18 7.88
N ILE A 17 -7.40 3.33 6.94
CA ILE A 17 -7.26 4.13 5.72
C ILE A 17 -8.17 5.34 5.87
N ALA A 18 -7.65 6.54 5.73
CA ALA A 18 -8.39 7.79 5.85
C ALA A 18 -8.02 8.73 4.70
N LEU A 19 -8.93 9.61 4.30
CA LEU A 19 -8.62 10.64 3.31
C LEU A 19 -7.60 11.62 3.87
N ALA A 20 -6.67 12.08 3.05
CA ALA A 20 -5.59 12.97 3.48
C ALA A 20 -6.14 14.30 4.02
N ASP A 21 -7.16 14.84 3.37
CA ASP A 21 -7.77 16.14 3.70
C ASP A 21 -9.03 16.02 4.58
N GLN A 22 -9.55 14.81 4.80
CA GLN A 22 -10.77 14.53 5.58
C GLN A 22 -10.60 13.25 6.40
N ASP A 23 -9.85 13.34 7.51
CA ASP A 23 -9.44 12.17 8.31
C ASP A 23 -10.59 11.53 9.13
N ASP A 24 -11.74 12.18 9.17
CA ASP A 24 -13.02 11.69 9.68
C ASP A 24 -13.67 10.67 8.74
N ILE A 25 -13.36 10.73 7.44
CA ILE A 25 -13.76 9.72 6.45
C ILE A 25 -12.68 8.64 6.39
N TRP A 26 -12.96 7.49 7.02
CA TRP A 26 -12.02 6.37 7.07
C TRP A 26 -12.68 4.99 6.99
N ARG A 27 -11.86 3.98 6.71
CA ARG A 27 -12.18 2.55 6.72
C ARG A 27 -11.12 1.76 7.48
N ARG A 28 -11.54 0.67 8.12
CA ARG A 28 -10.63 -0.33 8.70
C ARG A 28 -10.68 -1.59 7.86
N ILE A 29 -9.55 -1.92 7.25
CA ILE A 29 -9.45 -3.00 6.28
C ILE A 29 -8.51 -4.06 6.81
N ALA A 30 -9.00 -5.30 6.87
CA ALA A 30 -8.23 -6.46 7.25
C ALA A 30 -7.78 -7.23 5.99
N VAL A 31 -6.47 -7.44 5.86
CA VAL A 31 -5.87 -8.15 4.73
C VAL A 31 -4.86 -9.17 5.23
N ARG A 32 -4.85 -10.35 4.62
CA ARG A 32 -3.91 -11.42 4.96
C ARG A 32 -2.50 -11.00 4.57
N ALA A 33 -1.51 -11.37 5.38
CA ALA A 33 -0.11 -11.08 5.10
C ALA A 33 0.42 -11.76 3.82
N SER A 34 -0.29 -12.76 3.28
CA SER A 34 0.02 -13.37 1.98
C SER A 34 -0.47 -12.56 0.77
N GLN A 35 -1.44 -11.66 0.96
CA GLN A 35 -1.94 -10.75 -0.06
C GLN A 35 -0.91 -9.67 -0.38
N THR A 36 -1.15 -8.97 -1.49
CA THR A 36 -0.28 -7.95 -2.08
C THR A 36 -0.79 -6.54 -1.80
N LEU A 37 0.00 -5.53 -2.17
CA LEU A 37 -0.49 -4.15 -2.21
C LEU A 37 -1.59 -3.96 -3.25
N GLY A 38 -1.57 -4.69 -4.36
CA GLY A 38 -2.67 -4.70 -5.34
C GLY A 38 -3.99 -5.22 -4.73
N ASP A 39 -3.93 -6.27 -3.90
CA ASP A 39 -5.10 -6.75 -3.17
C ASP A 39 -5.60 -5.72 -2.13
N LEU A 40 -4.68 -4.98 -1.49
CA LEU A 40 -5.04 -3.89 -0.59
C LEU A 40 -5.71 -2.74 -1.36
N HIS A 41 -5.21 -2.40 -2.55
CA HIS A 41 -5.86 -1.43 -3.44
C HIS A 41 -7.30 -1.84 -3.74
N ALA A 42 -7.53 -3.08 -4.19
CA ALA A 42 -8.88 -3.57 -4.46
C ALA A 42 -9.81 -3.48 -3.24
N ALA A 43 -9.28 -3.78 -2.04
CA ALA A 43 -10.05 -3.66 -0.80
C ALA A 43 -10.33 -2.19 -0.40
N ILE A 44 -9.42 -1.25 -0.68
CA ILE A 44 -9.66 0.19 -0.50
C ILE A 44 -10.72 0.66 -1.48
N PHE A 45 -10.61 0.26 -2.74
CA PHE A 45 -11.49 0.63 -3.82
C PHE A 45 -12.95 0.23 -3.52
N ASP A 46 -13.15 -1.02 -3.11
CA ASP A 46 -14.45 -1.55 -2.65
C ASP A 46 -14.95 -0.80 -1.39
N ALA A 47 -14.10 -0.62 -0.37
CA ALA A 47 -14.52 -0.02 0.90
C ALA A 47 -14.91 1.47 0.78
N PHE A 48 -14.46 2.15 -0.26
CA PHE A 48 -14.80 3.55 -0.56
C PHE A 48 -15.78 3.67 -1.72
N ASP A 49 -16.48 2.58 -2.09
CA ASP A 49 -17.55 2.55 -3.09
C ASP A 49 -17.12 3.15 -4.45
N ARG A 50 -15.91 2.79 -4.91
CA ARG A 50 -15.40 3.25 -6.21
C ARG A 50 -15.74 2.27 -7.33
N GLU A 51 -15.88 2.81 -8.54
CA GLU A 51 -16.20 2.06 -9.75
C GLU A 51 -15.29 2.37 -10.96
N GLU A 52 -14.50 3.45 -10.91
CA GLU A 52 -13.65 3.90 -12.02
C GLU A 52 -12.23 3.29 -12.00
N GLU A 53 -11.79 2.71 -13.11
CA GLU A 53 -10.45 2.15 -13.23
C GLU A 53 -9.41 3.25 -13.55
N HIS A 54 -8.57 3.58 -12.57
CA HIS A 54 -7.45 4.52 -12.71
C HIS A 54 -6.14 3.97 -12.13
N LEU A 55 -5.04 4.65 -12.42
CA LEU A 55 -3.74 4.33 -11.84
C LEU A 55 -3.69 4.65 -10.34
N TYR A 56 -2.82 3.94 -9.62
CA TYR A 56 -2.60 4.14 -8.19
C TYR A 56 -1.14 3.89 -7.81
N SER A 57 -0.72 4.48 -6.70
CA SER A 57 0.60 4.25 -6.11
C SER A 57 0.56 4.22 -4.59
N PHE A 58 1.43 3.41 -3.98
CA PHE A 58 1.72 3.42 -2.54
C PHE A 58 3.11 4.00 -2.30
N PHE A 59 3.22 4.99 -1.42
CA PHE A 59 4.48 5.65 -1.08
C PHE A 59 4.87 5.35 0.37
N PHE A 60 6.06 4.78 0.55
CA PHE A 60 6.65 4.47 1.85
C PHE A 60 7.78 5.44 2.18
N PRO A 61 7.53 6.47 3.02
CA PRO A 61 8.56 7.45 3.36
C PRO A 61 9.73 6.83 4.10
N ARG A 62 10.94 7.30 3.81
CA ARG A 62 12.13 6.88 4.57
C ARG A 62 12.09 7.40 6.00
N PRO A 63 12.59 6.63 6.99
CA PRO A 63 12.73 7.13 8.36
C PRO A 63 13.47 8.46 8.42
N GLY A 64 12.92 9.44 9.15
CA GLY A 64 13.51 10.78 9.29
C GLY A 64 13.17 11.77 8.18
N SER A 65 12.52 11.35 7.09
CA SER A 65 12.05 12.26 6.04
C SER A 65 10.97 13.23 6.55
N ARG A 66 11.01 14.48 6.07
CA ARG A 66 10.09 15.57 6.47
C ARG A 66 9.71 16.43 5.26
N GLY A 67 8.56 17.10 5.34
CA GLY A 67 8.05 17.96 4.27
C GLY A 67 8.00 17.24 2.92
N ARG A 68 8.37 17.94 1.84
CA ARG A 68 8.34 17.41 0.47
C ARG A 68 9.23 16.17 0.27
N ALA A 69 10.27 15.99 1.09
CA ALA A 69 11.15 14.83 1.00
C ALA A 69 10.46 13.50 1.37
N ARG A 70 9.31 13.55 2.07
CA ARG A 70 8.56 12.35 2.45
C ARG A 70 8.07 11.56 1.24
N LEU A 71 7.62 12.25 0.20
CA LEU A 71 7.15 11.63 -1.05
C LEU A 71 8.30 11.44 -2.04
N ARG A 72 9.14 12.47 -2.24
CA ARG A 72 10.26 12.42 -3.18
C ARG A 72 11.21 11.23 -2.95
N ASP A 73 11.53 10.93 -1.69
CA ASP A 73 12.49 9.86 -1.36
C ASP A 73 11.81 8.54 -0.98
N ALA A 74 10.47 8.47 -1.11
CA ALA A 74 9.70 7.30 -0.74
C ALA A 74 10.05 6.11 -1.64
N ILE A 75 9.88 4.91 -1.11
CA ILE A 75 9.79 3.72 -1.96
C ILE A 75 8.38 3.70 -2.54
N GLU A 76 8.28 3.72 -3.87
CA GLU A 76 7.02 3.69 -4.60
C GLU A 76 6.67 2.27 -5.06
N TYR A 77 5.42 1.86 -4.80
CA TYR A 77 4.82 0.66 -5.38
C TYR A 77 3.60 1.10 -6.20
N SER A 78 3.70 1.02 -7.53
CA SER A 78 2.71 1.53 -8.46
C SER A 78 1.87 0.43 -9.12
N HIS A 79 0.79 0.86 -9.77
CA HIS A 79 -0.04 0.06 -10.67
C HIS A 79 0.83 -0.74 -11.67
N PRO A 80 0.49 -2.01 -12.01
CA PRO A 80 1.29 -2.82 -12.92
C PRO A 80 1.68 -2.16 -14.24
N TYR A 81 0.78 -1.37 -14.84
CA TYR A 81 1.05 -0.60 -16.05
C TYR A 81 2.12 0.50 -15.89
N ALA A 82 2.26 1.08 -14.70
CA ALA A 82 3.24 2.11 -14.41
C ALA A 82 4.53 1.56 -13.78
N SER A 83 4.54 0.28 -13.38
CA SER A 83 5.64 -0.31 -12.61
C SER A 83 6.90 -0.67 -13.41
N ASP A 84 6.80 -0.65 -14.74
CA ASP A 84 7.93 -0.89 -15.64
C ASP A 84 8.50 0.45 -16.18
N GLU A 85 8.00 1.59 -15.69
CA GLU A 85 8.45 2.94 -16.04
C GLU A 85 9.26 3.58 -14.90
N GLU A 86 10.29 4.36 -15.26
CA GLU A 86 10.95 5.24 -14.30
C GLU A 86 10.02 6.42 -13.99
N SER A 87 9.62 6.53 -12.72
CA SER A 87 8.92 7.70 -12.20
C SER A 87 9.92 8.87 -12.10
N PRO A 88 9.46 10.13 -12.15
CA PRO A 88 10.30 11.30 -11.81
C PRO A 88 10.98 11.21 -10.44
N PHE A 89 10.54 10.28 -9.58
CA PHE A 89 11.05 10.03 -8.24
C PHE A 89 11.92 8.77 -8.12
N GLY A 90 12.14 8.03 -9.22
CA GLY A 90 13.02 6.86 -9.30
C GLY A 90 12.34 5.59 -9.78
N GLU A 91 12.98 4.45 -9.51
CA GLU A 91 12.45 3.12 -9.87
C GLU A 91 11.13 2.83 -9.12
N THR A 92 10.08 2.52 -9.87
CA THR A 92 8.79 2.09 -9.34
C THR A 92 8.78 0.57 -9.16
N ARG A 93 8.02 0.09 -8.17
CA ARG A 93 7.85 -1.35 -7.93
C ARG A 93 6.42 -1.77 -8.25
N ASN A 94 6.22 -3.01 -8.68
CA ASN A 94 4.88 -3.51 -8.99
C ASN A 94 4.08 -3.84 -7.71
N ALA A 95 3.01 -3.10 -7.46
CA ALA A 95 2.14 -3.30 -6.29
C ALA A 95 1.43 -4.66 -6.29
N ALA A 96 1.06 -5.18 -7.46
CA ALA A 96 0.42 -6.49 -7.61
C ALA A 96 1.37 -7.66 -7.34
N LYS A 97 2.68 -7.43 -7.23
CA LYS A 97 3.68 -8.45 -6.86
C LYS A 97 4.17 -8.30 -5.41
N ALA A 98 3.91 -7.16 -4.77
CA ALA A 98 4.44 -6.81 -3.45
C ALA A 98 3.61 -7.41 -2.30
N LYS A 99 3.97 -8.61 -1.83
CA LYS A 99 3.30 -9.26 -0.68
C LYS A 99 3.50 -8.48 0.62
N LEU A 100 2.43 -8.23 1.36
CA LEU A 100 2.42 -7.43 2.59
C LEU A 100 3.41 -7.95 3.65
N ARG A 101 3.54 -9.29 3.80
CA ARG A 101 4.51 -9.89 4.73
C ARG A 101 5.97 -9.52 4.45
N ASN A 102 6.31 -9.14 3.22
CA ASN A 102 7.67 -8.82 2.81
C ASN A 102 8.01 -7.34 2.99
N LEU A 103 7.03 -6.50 3.38
CA LEU A 103 7.19 -5.04 3.47
C LEU A 103 7.66 -4.57 4.84
N GLY A 104 7.80 -5.47 5.82
CA GLY A 104 8.38 -5.14 7.13
C GLY A 104 7.58 -4.12 7.93
N PHE A 105 6.24 -4.12 7.80
CA PHE A 105 5.36 -3.21 8.52
C PHE A 105 5.62 -3.23 10.03
N ARG A 106 5.62 -2.04 10.63
CA ARG A 106 5.61 -1.86 12.08
C ARG A 106 4.24 -1.38 12.54
N PRO A 107 3.76 -1.77 13.74
CA PRO A 107 2.56 -1.18 14.30
C PRO A 107 2.63 0.35 14.28
N ARG A 108 1.54 1.00 13.83
CA ARG A 108 1.41 2.46 13.72
C ARG A 108 2.31 3.13 12.66
N GLN A 109 2.96 2.35 11.78
CA GLN A 109 3.62 2.90 10.60
C GLN A 109 2.59 3.56 9.68
N VAL A 110 2.94 4.73 9.15
CA VAL A 110 2.14 5.47 8.17
C VAL A 110 2.84 5.44 6.82
N PHE A 111 2.07 5.23 5.77
CA PHE A 111 2.45 5.32 4.36
C PHE A 111 1.30 5.98 3.61
N PHE A 112 1.54 6.43 2.38
CA PHE A 112 0.53 7.12 1.57
C PHE A 112 0.03 6.19 0.46
N TYR A 113 -1.22 6.38 0.09
CA TYR A 113 -1.87 5.75 -1.05
C TYR A 113 -2.45 6.89 -1.88
N LEU A 114 -2.12 6.92 -3.16
CA LEU A 114 -2.63 7.86 -4.14
C LEU A 114 -3.46 7.07 -5.15
N PHE A 115 -4.70 7.49 -5.35
CA PHE A 115 -5.56 6.94 -6.39
C PHE A 115 -5.93 8.04 -7.38
N ASP A 116 -5.91 7.71 -8.66
CA ASP A 116 -6.13 8.65 -9.77
C ASP A 116 -5.09 9.78 -9.78
N PHE A 117 -4.17 9.73 -10.73
CA PHE A 117 -3.10 10.74 -10.83
C PHE A 117 -3.59 12.08 -11.37
N GLY A 118 -4.82 12.15 -11.91
CA GLY A 118 -5.45 13.40 -12.33
C GLY A 118 -6.13 14.10 -11.16
N ASP A 119 -6.94 13.36 -10.40
CA ASP A 119 -7.74 13.91 -9.29
C ASP A 119 -7.00 13.92 -7.94
N GLU A 120 -5.88 13.20 -7.84
CA GLU A 120 -5.02 13.11 -6.66
C GLU A 120 -5.77 12.77 -5.36
N TRP A 121 -6.60 11.73 -5.40
CA TRP A 121 -7.40 11.28 -4.25
C TRP A 121 -6.57 10.59 -3.15
#